data_AF-A0A382MEM6-F1
#
_entry.id   AF-A0A382MEM6-F1
#
_cell.length_a   1.000
_cell.length_b   1.000
_cell.length_c   1.000
_cell.angle_alpha   90.00
_cell.angle_beta   90.00
_cell.angle_gamma   90.00
#
_symmetry.space_group_name_H-M   'P 1'
#
loop_
_entity.id
_entity.type
_entity.pdbx_description
1 polymer ?
#
loop_
_entity_poly.entity_id
_entity_poly.type
_entity_poly.pdbx_seq_one_letter_code
_entity_poly.pdbx_strand_id
1 'polypeptide(L)'
;MSMHLVGPWMTTTQYSRKRKQKHMTVEKREQLKVQWKQHNKNCRKRHIHAAQFDKFEDYIEYINGDYKAPEKQLVNRNPYQPPKVRETKQYPSVSNNISGTATRKEPMKYTGKRRLLGIATMHKSNMVPIFEDNKEEAVEIARMRR
;
A
#
# COMPACT_ATOMS: atom_id res chain seq x y z
N MET A 1 33.79 55.11 -11.41
CA MET A 1 34.23 53.82 -11.96
C MET A 1 33.01 53.11 -12.54
N SER A 2 32.72 53.30 -13.83
CA SER A 2 31.63 52.61 -14.52
C SER A 2 32.14 51.24 -15.00
N MET A 3 31.58 50.16 -14.45
CA MET A 3 31.79 48.83 -15.02
C MET A 3 30.98 48.72 -16.31
N HIS A 4 31.61 49.00 -17.45
CA HIS A 4 31.03 48.66 -18.74
C HIS A 4 31.07 47.12 -18.89
N LEU A 5 29.91 46.47 -18.79
CA LEU A 5 29.72 45.08 -19.19
C LEU A 5 29.95 45.00 -20.70
N VAL A 6 31.19 44.69 -21.09
CA VAL A 6 31.57 44.58 -22.49
C VAL A 6 30.84 43.40 -23.13
N GLY A 7 30.26 43.62 -24.31
CA GLY A 7 29.44 42.65 -25.02
C GLY A 7 30.19 41.37 -25.46
N PRO A 8 29.47 40.41 -26.06
CA PRO A 8 29.96 39.05 -26.36
C PRO A 8 31.19 38.95 -27.28
N TRP A 9 31.65 40.05 -27.87
CA TRP A 9 32.78 40.09 -28.80
C TRP A 9 34.15 40.22 -28.12
N MET A 10 34.19 40.61 -26.84
CA MET A 10 35.43 40.73 -26.03
C MET A 10 35.56 39.65 -24.95
N THR A 11 34.67 38.66 -24.94
CA THR A 11 34.74 37.51 -24.01
C THR A 11 34.98 36.22 -24.81
N THR A 12 35.88 35.36 -24.35
CA THR A 12 36.19 34.06 -25.00
C THR A 12 35.08 33.03 -24.80
N THR A 13 34.13 33.31 -23.93
CA THR A 13 32.98 32.48 -23.61
C THR A 13 31.86 32.66 -24.63
N GLN A 14 31.68 31.67 -25.50
CA GLN A 14 30.60 31.67 -26.49
C GLN A 14 29.28 31.23 -25.85
N TYR A 15 28.48 32.21 -25.44
CA TYR A 15 27.24 32.01 -24.68
C TYR A 15 26.09 31.34 -25.45
N SER A 16 26.10 31.36 -26.79
CA SER A 16 24.97 30.88 -27.62
C SER A 16 25.15 29.47 -28.22
N ARG A 17 26.30 28.82 -28.02
CA ARG A 17 26.53 27.48 -28.58
C ARG A 17 25.91 26.40 -27.70
N LYS A 18 24.89 25.73 -28.21
CA LYS A 18 24.38 24.49 -27.62
C LYS A 18 25.45 23.40 -27.73
N ARG A 19 25.85 22.83 -26.59
CA ARG A 19 26.83 21.75 -26.54
C ARG A 19 26.18 20.48 -27.09
N LYS A 20 26.87 19.76 -27.98
CA LYS A 20 26.39 18.48 -28.52
C LYS A 20 26.33 17.44 -27.40
N GLN A 21 25.25 16.68 -27.35
CA GLN A 21 25.13 15.55 -26.43
C GLN A 21 26.19 14.50 -26.80
N LYS A 22 26.94 14.02 -25.81
CA LYS A 22 27.94 12.98 -26.01
C LYS A 22 27.25 11.62 -25.98
N HIS A 23 27.70 10.70 -26.85
CA HIS A 23 27.27 9.31 -26.73
C HIS A 23 27.80 8.71 -25.42
N MET A 24 27.03 7.80 -24.83
CA MET A 24 27.41 7.12 -23.60
C MET A 24 28.58 6.18 -23.85
N THR A 25 29.58 6.20 -22.96
CA THR A 25 30.68 5.23 -23.00
C THR A 25 30.19 3.82 -22.67
N VAL A 26 30.90 2.81 -23.16
CA VAL A 26 30.55 1.39 -22.93
C VAL A 26 30.50 1.05 -21.45
N GLU A 27 31.52 1.47 -20.70
CA GLU A 27 31.61 1.26 -19.24
C GLU A 27 30.41 1.85 -18.50
N LYS A 28 30.00 3.08 -18.88
CA LYS A 28 28.86 3.73 -18.25
C LYS A 28 27.56 2.98 -18.56
N ARG A 29 27.43 2.43 -19.77
CA ARG A 29 26.28 1.59 -20.16
C ARG A 29 26.21 0.32 -19.31
N GLU A 30 27.34 -0.32 -19.02
CA GLU A 30 27.39 -1.52 -18.17
C GLU A 30 27.04 -1.22 -16.72
N GLN A 31 27.58 -0.12 -16.16
CA GLN A 31 27.20 0.34 -14.82
C GLN A 31 25.70 0.58 -14.70
N LEU A 32 25.09 1.22 -15.71
CA LEU A 32 23.65 1.46 -15.74
C LEU A 32 22.84 0.16 -15.81
N LYS A 33 23.30 -0.87 -16.51
CA LYS A 33 22.63 -2.18 -16.52
C LYS A 33 22.60 -2.82 -15.13
N VAL A 34 23.68 -2.70 -14.36
CA VAL A 34 23.74 -3.20 -12.98
C VAL A 34 22.79 -2.40 -12.09
N GLN A 35 22.80 -1.06 -12.20
CA GLN A 35 21.91 -0.19 -11.44
C GLN A 35 20.43 -0.45 -11.74
N TRP A 36 20.08 -0.68 -13.00
CA TRP A 36 18.72 -1.05 -13.41
C TRP A 36 18.22 -2.33 -12.71
N LYS A 37 19.05 -3.37 -12.68
CA LYS A 37 18.71 -4.63 -11.98
C LYS A 37 18.53 -4.40 -10.47
N GLN A 38 19.40 -3.60 -9.86
CA GLN A 38 19.33 -3.25 -8.44
C GLN A 38 18.07 -2.43 -8.12
N HIS A 39 17.73 -1.44 -8.97
CA HIS A 39 16.52 -0.64 -8.88
C HIS A 39 15.27 -1.51 -8.89
N ASN A 40 15.12 -2.37 -9.90
CA ASN A 40 13.98 -3.28 -10.00
C ASN A 40 13.87 -4.23 -8.80
N LYS A 41 15.01 -4.75 -8.30
CA LYS A 41 15.06 -5.57 -7.09
C LYS A 41 14.59 -4.79 -5.84
N ASN A 42 14.99 -3.53 -5.72
CA ASN A 42 14.58 -2.65 -4.63
C ASN A 42 13.07 -2.36 -4.68
N CYS A 43 12.53 -2.04 -5.87
CA CYS A 43 11.10 -1.84 -6.08
C CYS A 43 10.27 -3.05 -5.66
N ARG A 44 10.72 -4.27 -5.97
CA ARG A 44 10.07 -5.52 -5.51
C ARG A 44 10.11 -5.66 -4.00
N LYS A 45 11.27 -5.41 -3.37
CA LYS A 45 11.43 -5.49 -1.91
C LYS A 45 10.50 -4.50 -1.18
N ARG A 46 10.31 -3.32 -1.75
CA ARG A 46 9.44 -2.25 -1.20
C ARG A 46 7.98 -2.37 -1.62
N HIS A 47 7.61 -3.39 -2.41
CA HIS A 47 6.25 -3.58 -2.93
C HIS A 47 5.76 -2.42 -3.83
N ILE A 48 6.67 -1.72 -4.51
CA ILE A 48 6.37 -0.61 -5.42
C ILE A 48 6.56 -1.09 -6.87
N HIS A 49 5.69 -2.01 -7.30
CA HIS A 49 5.81 -2.63 -8.63
C HIS A 49 5.60 -1.66 -9.78
N ALA A 50 4.82 -0.59 -9.58
CA ALA A 50 4.56 0.43 -10.59
C ALA A 50 5.78 1.27 -10.99
N ALA A 51 6.86 1.26 -10.20
CA ALA A 51 8.09 2.00 -10.47
C ALA A 51 9.21 1.14 -11.09
N GLN A 52 8.90 -0.11 -11.47
CA GLN A 52 9.83 -0.97 -12.19
C GLN A 52 9.89 -0.57 -13.67
N PHE A 53 11.06 -0.73 -14.27
CA PHE A 53 11.26 -0.52 -15.69
C PHE A 53 11.43 -1.87 -16.38
N ASP A 54 10.61 -2.15 -17.38
CA ASP A 54 10.67 -3.39 -18.16
C ASP A 54 11.83 -3.37 -19.16
N LYS A 55 12.06 -2.21 -19.80
CA LYS A 55 13.16 -2.00 -20.75
C LYS A 55 14.30 -1.23 -20.10
N PHE A 56 15.51 -1.54 -20.52
CA PHE A 56 16.71 -0.83 -20.08
C PHE A 56 16.80 0.60 -20.64
N GLU A 57 16.28 0.83 -21.85
CA GLU A 57 16.28 2.14 -22.51
C GLU A 57 15.44 3.14 -21.71
N ASP A 58 14.23 2.75 -21.30
CA ASP A 58 13.35 3.53 -20.41
C ASP A 58 14.05 3.95 -19.11
N TYR A 59 14.89 3.06 -18.53
CA TYR A 59 15.67 3.38 -17.34
C TYR A 59 16.78 4.41 -17.60
N ILE A 60 17.41 4.36 -18.79
CA ILE A 60 18.39 5.39 -19.20
C ILE A 60 17.70 6.74 -19.35
N GLU A 61 16.56 6.78 -20.05
CA GLU A 61 15.77 8.00 -20.21
C GLU A 61 15.31 8.56 -18.86
N TYR A 62 14.97 7.70 -17.90
CA TYR A 62 14.58 8.10 -16.55
C TYR A 62 15.72 8.80 -15.82
N ILE A 63 16.94 8.27 -15.91
CA ILE A 63 18.13 8.90 -15.32
C ILE A 63 18.46 10.23 -16.00
N ASN A 64 18.25 10.32 -17.31
CA ASN A 64 18.49 11.55 -18.07
C ASN A 64 17.38 12.59 -17.86
N GLY A 65 16.23 12.21 -17.31
CA GLY A 65 15.07 13.08 -17.10
C GLY A 65 14.15 13.20 -18.31
N ASP A 66 14.37 12.40 -19.36
CA ASP A 66 13.62 12.43 -20.61
C ASP A 66 12.47 11.39 -20.65
N TYR A 67 12.39 10.51 -19.65
CA TYR A 67 11.41 9.44 -19.61
C TYR A 67 9.97 9.95 -19.54
N LYS A 68 9.13 9.44 -20.43
CA LYS A 68 7.69 9.71 -20.46
C LYS A 68 6.94 8.46 -20.00
N ALA A 69 6.26 8.57 -18.86
CA ALA A 69 5.46 7.48 -18.33
C ALA A 69 4.34 7.11 -19.33
N PRO A 70 4.09 5.81 -19.57
CA PRO A 70 3.01 5.39 -20.45
C PRO A 70 1.68 5.89 -19.89
N GLU A 71 0.83 6.41 -20.78
CA GLU A 71 -0.50 6.85 -20.40
C GLU A 71 -1.29 5.66 -19.85
N LYS A 72 -1.79 5.79 -18.62
CA LYS A 72 -2.67 4.80 -18.04
C LYS A 72 -3.99 4.88 -18.77
N GLN A 73 -4.28 3.89 -19.62
CA GLN A 73 -5.61 3.73 -20.17
C GLN A 73 -6.57 3.53 -19.00
N LEU A 74 -7.48 4.50 -18.80
CA LEU A 74 -8.63 4.35 -17.92
C LEU A 74 -9.57 3.34 -18.58
N VAL A 75 -9.23 2.05 -18.46
CA VAL A 75 -10.17 1.00 -18.81
C VAL A 75 -11.34 1.19 -17.86
N ASN A 76 -12.51 1.54 -18.38
CA ASN A 76 -13.78 1.55 -17.64
C ASN A 76 -14.06 0.11 -17.21
N ARG A 77 -13.41 -0.33 -16.14
CA ARG A 77 -13.35 -1.73 -15.75
C ARG A 77 -14.71 -2.28 -15.37
N ASN A 78 -15.68 -1.42 -15.07
CA ASN A 78 -17.09 -1.75 -15.00
C ASN A 78 -17.91 -0.48 -15.25
N PRO A 79 -18.62 -0.33 -16.39
CA PRO A 79 -19.65 0.69 -16.47
C PRO A 79 -20.69 0.41 -15.37
N TYR A 80 -21.21 1.46 -14.74
CA TYR A 80 -22.29 1.31 -13.76
C TYR A 80 -23.45 0.53 -14.40
N GLN A 81 -23.78 -0.61 -13.82
CA GLN A 81 -24.99 -1.33 -14.17
C GLN A 81 -26.04 -1.03 -13.10
N PRO A 82 -27.23 -0.53 -13.49
CA PRO A 82 -28.30 -0.36 -12.51
C PRO A 82 -28.61 -1.70 -11.85
N PRO A 83 -28.97 -1.72 -10.55
CA PRO A 83 -29.31 -2.95 -9.86
C PRO A 83 -30.45 -3.65 -10.58
N LYS A 84 -30.31 -4.96 -10.81
CA LYS A 84 -31.39 -5.79 -11.36
C LYS A 84 -32.46 -5.96 -10.28
N VAL A 85 -33.43 -5.06 -10.26
CA VAL A 85 -34.57 -5.13 -9.34
C VAL A 85 -35.59 -6.10 -9.93
N ARG A 86 -36.08 -7.05 -9.11
CA ARG A 86 -37.21 -7.90 -9.49
C ARG A 86 -38.48 -7.06 -9.56
N GLU A 87 -39.27 -7.22 -10.60
CA GLU A 87 -40.62 -6.67 -10.64
C GLU A 87 -41.48 -7.36 -9.57
N THR A 88 -41.73 -6.65 -8.46
CA THR A 88 -42.61 -7.11 -7.39
C THR A 88 -43.90 -6.32 -7.42
N LYS A 89 -45.04 -7.01 -7.55
CA LYS A 89 -46.36 -6.38 -7.51
C LYS A 89 -46.64 -5.86 -6.09
N GLN A 90 -46.69 -4.54 -5.93
CA GLN A 90 -46.99 -3.90 -4.65
C GLN A 90 -48.51 -3.84 -4.44
N TYR A 91 -48.99 -4.49 -3.39
CA TYR A 91 -50.41 -4.46 -3.00
C TYR A 91 -50.59 -3.42 -1.88
N PRO A 92 -51.57 -2.50 -1.97
CA PRO A 92 -51.76 -1.44 -0.98
C PRO A 92 -52.10 -1.97 0.43
N SER A 93 -52.62 -3.19 0.53
CA SER A 93 -52.97 -3.85 1.79
C SER A 93 -51.81 -4.60 2.45
N VAL A 94 -50.71 -4.83 1.74
CA VAL A 94 -49.52 -5.54 2.25
C VAL A 94 -48.42 -4.50 2.39
N SER A 95 -48.43 -3.76 3.49
CA SER A 95 -47.30 -2.90 3.82
C SER A 95 -46.15 -3.81 4.29
N ASN A 96 -45.02 -3.73 3.61
CA ASN A 96 -43.79 -4.40 4.05
C ASN A 96 -43.15 -3.71 5.28
N ASN A 97 -43.85 -2.72 5.84
CA ASN A 97 -43.52 -2.11 7.10
C ASN A 97 -43.91 -3.11 8.18
N ILE A 98 -42.91 -3.76 8.77
CA ILE A 98 -43.04 -4.57 9.98
C ILE A 98 -43.72 -3.70 11.03
N SER A 99 -45.04 -3.81 11.16
CA SER A 99 -45.83 -3.04 12.12
C SER A 99 -45.73 -3.73 13.47
N GLY A 100 -44.63 -3.46 14.17
CA GLY A 100 -44.40 -3.94 15.51
C GLY A 100 -43.17 -3.27 16.09
N THR A 101 -43.36 -2.55 17.19
CA THR A 101 -42.26 -2.05 18.01
C THR A 101 -41.58 -3.25 18.66
N ALA A 102 -40.63 -3.88 17.97
CA ALA A 102 -39.79 -4.90 18.58
C ALA A 102 -38.98 -4.21 19.69
N THR A 103 -39.31 -4.50 20.95
CA THR A 103 -38.55 -3.98 22.08
C THR A 103 -37.11 -4.45 21.95
N ARG A 104 -36.17 -3.52 22.13
CA ARG A 104 -34.73 -3.79 22.02
C ARG A 104 -34.37 -4.95 22.95
N LYS A 105 -33.69 -5.98 22.42
CA LYS A 105 -33.13 -7.07 23.23
C LYS A 105 -32.33 -6.48 24.39
N GLU A 106 -32.59 -6.95 25.60
CA GLU A 106 -31.86 -6.48 26.78
C GLU A 106 -30.35 -6.75 26.64
N PRO A 107 -29.49 -5.84 27.10
CA PRO A 107 -28.04 -6.04 27.05
C PRO A 107 -27.66 -7.23 27.93
N MET A 108 -26.86 -8.15 27.39
CA MET A 108 -26.37 -9.30 28.14
C MET A 108 -25.48 -8.81 29.29
N LYS A 109 -25.93 -9.02 30.53
CA LYS A 109 -25.15 -8.74 31.74
C LYS A 109 -24.37 -9.97 32.17
N TYR A 110 -23.10 -9.77 32.54
CA TYR A 110 -22.30 -10.83 33.12
C TYR A 110 -22.88 -11.21 34.49
N THR A 111 -23.21 -12.48 34.69
CA THR A 111 -23.85 -12.96 35.94
C THR A 111 -22.86 -13.19 37.09
N GLY A 112 -21.56 -12.99 36.87
CA GLY A 112 -20.53 -13.13 37.91
C GLY A 112 -20.24 -14.56 38.35
N LYS A 113 -20.95 -15.56 37.83
CA LYS A 113 -20.81 -16.97 38.23
C LYS A 113 -19.39 -17.53 38.03
N ARG A 114 -18.70 -17.07 36.99
CA ARG A 114 -17.31 -17.44 36.72
C ARG A 114 -16.40 -16.30 37.16
N ARG A 115 -15.49 -16.51 38.11
CA ARG A 115 -14.53 -15.47 38.47
C ARG A 115 -13.21 -15.73 37.76
N LEU A 116 -12.71 -14.74 37.01
CA LEU A 116 -11.39 -14.82 36.38
C LEU A 116 -10.33 -14.63 37.47
N LEU A 117 -9.42 -15.59 37.61
CA LEU A 117 -8.30 -15.50 38.54
C LEU A 117 -7.09 -14.82 37.89
N GLY A 118 -6.83 -15.10 36.61
CA GLY A 118 -5.71 -14.52 35.88
C GLY A 118 -5.57 -15.06 34.46
N ILE A 119 -4.55 -14.60 33.73
CA ILE A 119 -4.21 -15.06 32.38
C ILE A 119 -2.82 -15.67 32.44
N ALA A 120 -2.67 -16.91 32.01
CA ALA A 120 -1.38 -17.60 31.95
C ALA A 120 -0.98 -17.88 30.50
N THR A 121 0.33 -17.99 30.26
CA THR A 121 0.86 -18.35 28.95
C THR A 121 1.13 -19.84 28.88
N MET A 122 0.41 -20.56 28.02
CA MET A 122 0.61 -21.99 27.81
C MET A 122 1.85 -22.26 26.93
N HIS A 123 2.06 -21.44 25.90
CA HIS A 123 3.30 -21.36 25.11
C HIS A 123 3.55 -19.90 24.70
N LYS A 124 4.70 -19.61 24.08
CA LYS A 124 5.21 -18.23 23.84
C LYS A 124 4.21 -17.25 23.22
N SER A 125 3.21 -17.73 22.48
CA SER A 125 2.20 -16.91 21.80
C SER A 125 0.75 -17.22 22.20
N ASN A 126 0.50 -18.09 23.19
CA ASN A 126 -0.87 -18.45 23.59
C ASN A 126 -1.14 -18.07 25.04
N MET A 127 -2.01 -17.08 25.20
CA MET A 127 -2.53 -16.59 26.48
C MET A 127 -3.88 -17.24 26.76
N VAL A 128 -3.98 -17.94 27.88
CA VAL A 128 -5.16 -18.72 28.29
C VAL A 128 -5.71 -18.14 29.59
N PRO A 129 -7.02 -17.79 29.66
CA PRO A 129 -7.65 -17.31 30.88
C PRO A 129 -7.93 -18.47 31.86
N ILE A 130 -7.55 -18.29 33.13
CA ILE A 130 -7.79 -19.27 34.20
C ILE A 130 -8.91 -18.77 35.10
N PHE A 131 -9.93 -19.61 35.28
CA PHE A 131 -11.11 -19.32 36.09
C PHE A 131 -11.05 -20.03 37.45
N GLU A 132 -11.83 -19.52 38.41
CA GLU A 132 -11.90 -20.08 39.78
C GLU A 132 -12.37 -21.53 39.85
N ASP A 133 -13.19 -21.97 38.89
CA ASP A 133 -13.68 -23.34 38.82
C ASP A 133 -12.57 -24.34 38.43
N ASN A 134 -11.53 -23.87 37.73
CA ASN A 134 -10.48 -24.71 37.13
C ASN A 134 -9.09 -24.30 37.63
N LYS A 135 -8.88 -24.30 38.95
CA LYS A 135 -7.59 -23.93 39.57
C LYS A 135 -6.45 -24.88 39.18
N GLU A 136 -6.77 -26.11 38.82
CA GLU A 136 -5.81 -27.15 38.44
C GLU A 136 -5.06 -26.79 37.15
N GLU A 137 -5.72 -26.14 36.19
CA GLU A 137 -5.10 -25.66 34.93
C GLU A 137 -3.95 -24.69 35.20
N ALA A 138 -4.05 -23.89 36.27
CA ALA A 138 -2.97 -22.98 36.68
C ALA A 138 -1.70 -23.74 37.07
N VAL A 139 -1.88 -24.83 37.82
CA VAL A 139 -0.79 -25.67 38.33
C VAL A 139 -0.12 -26.42 37.17
N GLU A 140 -0.91 -26.93 36.23
CA GLU A 140 -0.39 -27.62 35.03
C GLU A 140 0.41 -26.66 34.14
N ILE A 141 -0.10 -25.45 33.88
CA ILE A 141 0.60 -24.43 33.08
C ILE A 141 1.89 -23.93 33.76
N ALA A 142 1.96 -23.97 35.09
CA ALA A 142 3.18 -23.66 35.83
C ALA A 142 4.21 -24.80 35.79
N ARG A 143 3.75 -26.07 35.76
CA ARG A 143 4.62 -27.26 35.70
C ARG A 143 5.18 -27.55 34.31
N MET A 144 4.55 -27.02 33.25
CA MET A 144 5.07 -27.15 31.90
C MET A 144 6.50 -26.58 31.79
N ARG A 145 7.41 -27.34 31.16
CA ARG A 145 8.73 -26.83 30.79
C ARG A 145 8.55 -25.78 29.69
N ARG A 146 9.05 -24.57 29.95
CA ARG A 146 9.00 -23.43 29.03
C ARG A 146 10.35 -23.20 28.37
#